data_AF-A0A0N4XIB0-F1
#
_entry.id   AF-A0A0N4XIB0-F1
#
_cell.length_a   1.000
_cell.length_b   1.000
_cell.length_c   1.000
_cell.angle_alpha   90.00
_cell.angle_beta   90.00
_cell.angle_gamma   90.00
#
_symmetry.space_group_name_H-M   'P 1'
#
loop_
_entity.id
_entity.type
_entity.pdbx_description
1 polymer ?
#
loop_
_entity_poly.entity_id
_entity_poly.type
_entity_poly.pdbx_seq_one_letter_code
_entity_poly.pdbx_strand_id
1 'polypeptide(L)'
;FGYSFYAHTTATSAVSASDRFAASNFGKERFVKLLDQLHNSLRIDLSMYRAGKLEGDFWTAINIETPSTLRNWIHDCRRFKYFPASSPAKLQDLKSTVDLLTSITFFRMKVLELASPPRASNVVSECAKACMQSTYQLLFDSCCEQGAPSSESVRFWFDFLDYMMRVIEDDRTVYGPSLNQFPQELNVGHLSAGTLWTLYKMDLKMALEGICKLRNAMADRIAWQLSVLLHVQAPAD
;
A
#
# COMPACT_ATOMS: atom_id res chain seq x y z
N PHE A 1 -6.15 -5.83 22.43
CA PHE A 1 -6.11 -6.00 23.91
C PHE A 1 -6.46 -4.75 24.72
N GLY A 2 -6.03 -3.53 24.35
CA GLY A 2 -6.31 -2.33 25.17
C GLY A 2 -7.74 -1.77 25.14
N TYR A 3 -8.47 -1.87 24.03
CA TYR A 3 -9.80 -1.24 23.88
C TYR A 3 -10.83 -1.73 24.91
N SER A 4 -10.95 -3.05 25.11
CA SER A 4 -11.92 -3.63 26.06
C SER A 4 -11.64 -3.17 27.50
N PHE A 5 -10.38 -3.07 27.91
CA PHE A 5 -10.02 -2.62 29.27
C PHE A 5 -10.46 -1.18 29.58
N TYR A 6 -10.37 -0.28 28.59
CA TYR A 6 -10.73 1.14 28.79
C TYR A 6 -12.18 1.47 28.38
N ALA A 7 -12.84 0.62 27.58
CA ALA A 7 -14.19 0.88 27.08
C ALA A 7 -15.31 0.40 28.03
N HIS A 8 -15.07 -0.56 28.92
CA HIS A 8 -16.09 -1.04 29.84
C HIS A 8 -16.25 -0.08 31.04
N THR A 9 -17.41 0.57 31.12
CA THR A 9 -17.83 1.32 32.30
C THR A 9 -18.20 0.33 33.42
N THR A 10 -17.35 0.20 34.44
CA THR A 10 -17.79 -0.28 35.75
C THR A 10 -18.81 0.71 36.31
N ALA A 11 -19.95 0.20 36.80
CA ALA A 11 -21.20 0.90 37.07
C ALA A 11 -21.17 2.01 38.15
N THR A 12 -20.03 2.65 38.41
CA THR A 12 -19.88 3.57 39.56
C THR A 12 -19.15 4.88 39.25
N SER A 13 -18.76 5.17 38.01
CA SER A 13 -18.21 6.50 37.66
C SER A 13 -18.39 6.84 36.18
N ALA A 14 -19.12 7.92 35.88
CA ALA A 14 -19.35 8.48 34.55
C ALA A 14 -18.12 9.25 34.00
N VAL A 15 -16.95 8.61 34.01
CA VAL A 15 -15.69 9.21 33.55
C VAL A 15 -15.45 8.77 32.09
N SER A 16 -14.90 9.64 31.23
CA SER A 16 -14.64 9.28 29.84
C SER A 16 -13.53 8.22 29.71
N ALA A 17 -13.47 7.50 28.60
CA ALA A 17 -12.38 6.55 28.34
C ALA A 17 -11.01 7.27 28.24
N SER A 18 -10.99 8.50 27.72
CA SER A 18 -9.81 9.36 27.63
C SER A 18 -9.27 9.73 29.02
N ASP A 19 -10.16 10.06 29.96
CA ASP A 19 -9.80 10.42 31.33
C ASP A 19 -9.29 9.20 32.11
N ARG A 20 -9.93 8.04 31.96
CA ARG A 20 -9.44 6.77 32.54
C ARG A 20 -8.06 6.40 32.01
N PHE A 21 -7.80 6.64 30.74
CA PHE A 21 -6.49 6.41 30.13
C PHE A 21 -5.44 7.41 30.63
N ALA A 22 -5.81 8.68 30.80
CA ALA A 22 -4.94 9.72 31.33
C ALA A 22 -4.50 9.44 32.78
N ALA A 23 -5.35 8.79 33.57
CA ALA A 23 -5.06 8.39 34.94
C ALA A 23 -4.12 7.16 35.05
N SER A 24 -3.66 6.59 33.93
CA SER A 24 -2.76 5.43 33.96
C SER A 24 -1.32 5.80 34.38
N ASN A 25 -0.71 4.96 35.22
CA ASN A 25 0.68 5.13 35.72
C ASN A 25 1.76 5.09 34.62
N PHE A 26 1.40 4.74 33.39
CA PHE A 26 2.33 4.61 32.27
C PHE A 26 2.70 5.97 31.65
N GLY A 27 1.88 7.01 31.87
CA GLY A 27 2.07 8.33 31.29
C GLY A 27 1.48 8.44 29.87
N LYS A 28 0.40 9.21 29.74
CA LYS A 28 -0.36 9.42 28.50
C LYS A 28 0.53 9.83 27.33
N GLU A 29 1.38 10.82 27.51
CA GLU A 29 2.23 11.36 26.43
C GLU A 29 3.24 10.33 25.89
N ARG A 30 3.86 9.55 26.80
CA ARG A 30 4.82 8.51 26.42
C ARG A 30 4.14 7.41 25.61
N PHE A 31 2.96 6.98 26.03
CA PHE A 31 2.19 5.98 25.29
C PHE A 31 1.76 6.47 23.92
N VAL A 32 1.26 7.69 23.81
CA VAL A 32 0.84 8.27 22.52
C VAL A 32 2.02 8.33 21.56
N LYS A 33 3.20 8.79 22.02
CA LYS A 33 4.43 8.80 21.20
C LYS A 33 4.82 7.40 20.70
N LEU A 34 4.79 6.39 21.57
CA LEU A 34 5.09 5.00 21.19
C LEU A 34 4.07 4.45 20.19
N LEU A 35 2.79 4.76 20.39
CA LEU A 35 1.70 4.32 19.53
C LEU A 35 1.76 4.99 18.15
N ASP A 36 2.13 6.26 18.09
CA ASP A 36 2.37 6.98 16.83
C ASP A 36 3.59 6.42 16.08
N GLN A 37 4.68 6.13 16.79
CA GLN A 37 5.86 5.46 16.21
C GLN A 37 5.52 4.09 15.63
N LEU A 38 4.76 3.29 16.37
CA LEU A 38 4.31 1.98 15.91
C LEU A 38 3.37 2.09 14.70
N HIS A 39 2.40 3.01 14.73
CA HIS A 39 1.50 3.25 13.59
C HIS A 39 2.28 3.64 12.34
N ASN A 40 3.25 4.54 12.46
CA ASN A 40 4.08 4.98 11.34
C ASN A 40 4.94 3.83 10.80
N SER A 41 5.54 3.01 11.68
CA SER A 41 6.31 1.83 11.28
C SER A 41 5.45 0.83 10.48
N LEU A 42 4.23 0.54 10.96
CA LEU A 42 3.31 -0.37 10.27
C LEU A 42 2.88 0.17 8.91
N ARG A 43 2.66 1.48 8.78
CA ARG A 43 2.37 2.11 7.49
C ARG A 43 3.51 1.94 6.50
N ILE A 44 4.74 2.15 6.96
CA ILE A 44 5.95 2.00 6.14
C ILE A 44 6.11 0.55 5.66
N ASP A 45 5.92 -0.43 6.55
CA ASP A 45 5.95 -1.86 6.21
C ASP A 45 4.87 -2.20 5.17
N LEU A 46 3.64 -1.72 5.38
CA LEU A 46 2.53 -1.96 4.46
C LEU A 46 2.71 -1.23 3.13
N SER A 47 3.43 -0.11 3.07
CA SER A 47 3.72 0.55 1.80
C SER A 47 4.64 -0.26 0.88
N MET A 48 5.23 -1.37 1.35
CA MET A 48 6.14 -2.22 0.58
C MET A 48 5.81 -3.72 0.71
N TYR A 49 4.55 -4.09 0.97
CA TYR A 49 4.18 -5.47 1.33
C TYR A 49 4.56 -6.53 0.28
N ARG A 50 4.63 -6.16 -1.01
CA ARG A 50 5.07 -7.04 -2.11
C ARG A 50 6.57 -7.02 -2.38
N ALA A 51 7.26 -5.97 -1.97
CA ALA A 51 8.64 -5.74 -2.38
C ALA A 51 9.60 -6.55 -1.50
N GLY A 52 9.84 -7.80 -1.90
CA GLY A 52 10.83 -8.71 -1.28
C GLY A 52 12.11 -8.90 -2.05
N LYS A 53 12.32 -8.10 -3.09
CA LYS A 53 13.51 -8.16 -3.91
C LYS A 53 13.83 -6.73 -4.28
N LEU A 54 14.95 -6.25 -3.74
CA LEU A 54 15.89 -5.26 -4.26
C LEU A 54 16.65 -4.71 -3.04
N GLU A 55 17.50 -5.58 -2.48
CA GLU A 55 18.71 -5.11 -1.84
C GLU A 55 19.50 -4.34 -2.90
N GLY A 56 19.70 -3.04 -2.70
CA GLY A 56 20.51 -2.24 -3.61
C GLY A 56 20.23 -0.76 -3.51
N ASP A 57 19.23 -0.26 -4.23
CA ASP A 57 19.34 1.12 -4.71
C ASP A 57 18.40 2.12 -4.04
N PHE A 58 17.19 1.72 -3.64
CA PHE A 58 16.21 2.63 -3.03
C PHE A 58 16.66 3.21 -1.68
N TRP A 59 17.26 2.38 -0.81
CA TRP A 59 17.77 2.84 0.50
C TRP A 59 19.08 3.62 0.38
N THR A 60 19.84 3.39 -0.69
CA THR A 60 21.12 4.07 -0.93
C THR A 60 20.89 5.54 -1.28
N ALA A 61 19.79 5.85 -1.98
CA ALA A 61 19.34 7.22 -2.24
C ALA A 61 18.91 7.99 -0.97
N ILE A 62 18.29 7.31 0.01
CA ILE A 62 17.89 7.90 1.31
C ILE A 62 19.09 8.09 2.26
N ASN A 63 20.21 7.42 2.00
CA ASN A 63 21.40 7.37 2.85
C ASN A 63 22.30 8.62 2.77
N ILE A 64 22.03 9.53 1.83
CA ILE A 64 22.90 10.66 1.50
C ILE A 64 22.72 11.86 2.45
N GLU A 65 21.57 12.00 3.14
CA GLU A 65 21.31 13.17 4.00
C GLU A 65 20.88 12.86 5.45
N THR A 66 20.93 11.61 5.90
CA THR A 66 20.36 11.25 7.22
C THR A 66 21.38 11.08 8.36
N PRO A 67 21.15 11.68 9.55
CA PRO A 67 21.99 11.54 10.74
C PRO A 67 22.13 10.08 11.21
N SER A 68 23.25 9.74 11.85
CA SER A 68 23.63 8.37 12.25
C SER A 68 22.60 7.65 13.14
N THR A 69 21.81 8.37 13.94
CA THR A 69 20.69 7.84 14.74
C THR A 69 19.50 7.41 13.89
N LEU A 70 19.23 8.13 12.79
CA LEU A 70 18.19 7.78 11.82
C LEU A 70 18.63 6.61 10.95
N ARG A 71 19.94 6.45 10.74
CA ARG A 71 20.55 5.33 10.03
C ARG A 71 20.34 3.99 10.75
N ASN A 72 20.43 3.96 12.09
CA ASN A 72 20.14 2.78 12.89
C ASN A 72 18.63 2.47 12.95
N TRP A 73 17.77 3.50 12.99
CA TRP A 73 16.33 3.33 12.85
C TRP A 73 15.94 2.81 11.45
N ILE A 74 16.59 3.31 10.39
CA ILE A 74 16.48 2.77 9.03
C ILE A 74 17.02 1.33 8.97
N HIS A 75 18.03 0.98 9.77
CA HIS A 75 18.57 -0.38 9.84
C HIS A 75 17.68 -1.37 10.62
N ASP A 76 16.89 -0.89 11.58
CA ASP A 76 15.84 -1.68 12.26
C ASP A 76 14.57 -1.74 11.41
N CYS A 77 14.21 -0.66 10.70
CA CYS A 77 13.17 -0.65 9.68
C CYS A 77 13.55 -1.46 8.43
N ARG A 78 14.86 -1.66 8.15
CA ARG A 78 15.39 -2.55 7.09
C ARG A 78 14.94 -3.99 7.22
N ARG A 79 14.29 -4.34 8.33
CA ARG A 79 13.51 -5.57 8.48
C ARG A 79 12.10 -5.42 7.90
N PHE A 80 11.95 -4.70 6.78
CA PHE A 80 10.71 -4.59 6.02
C PHE A 80 10.09 -5.97 5.90
N LYS A 81 8.89 -6.11 6.44
CA LYS A 81 8.18 -7.38 6.34
C LYS A 81 7.76 -7.57 4.89
N TYR A 82 8.56 -8.35 4.18
CA TYR A 82 8.18 -8.89 2.89
C TYR A 82 7.12 -9.99 3.09
N PHE A 83 6.02 -9.87 2.36
CA PHE A 83 4.93 -10.85 2.39
C PHE A 83 4.79 -11.52 1.01
N PRO A 84 5.62 -12.55 0.70
CA PRO A 84 5.55 -13.23 -0.59
C PRO A 84 4.20 -13.90 -0.80
N ALA A 85 3.63 -13.73 -2.00
CA ALA A 85 2.44 -14.44 -2.47
C ALA A 85 2.54 -15.97 -2.31
N SER A 86 3.75 -16.52 -2.39
CA SER A 86 4.01 -17.96 -2.26
C SER A 86 3.97 -18.49 -0.83
N SER A 87 3.87 -17.64 0.20
CA SER A 87 3.90 -18.07 1.60
C SER A 87 2.60 -17.72 2.34
N PRO A 88 1.69 -18.71 2.52
CA PRO A 88 0.45 -18.50 3.26
C PRO A 88 0.67 -17.98 4.69
N ALA A 89 1.74 -18.44 5.37
CA ALA A 89 2.09 -17.96 6.71
C ALA A 89 2.42 -16.46 6.70
N LYS A 90 3.16 -15.99 5.69
CA LYS A 90 3.44 -14.56 5.54
C LYS A 90 2.20 -13.76 5.16
N LEU A 91 1.27 -14.30 4.38
CA LEU A 91 0.00 -13.63 4.12
C LEU A 91 -0.86 -13.50 5.39
N GLN A 92 -0.78 -14.46 6.31
CA GLN A 92 -1.40 -14.33 7.64
C GLN A 92 -0.70 -13.27 8.49
N ASP A 93 0.64 -13.16 8.43
CA ASP A 93 1.37 -12.08 9.08
C ASP A 93 0.96 -10.70 8.52
N LEU A 94 0.73 -10.60 7.20
CA LEU A 94 0.22 -9.40 6.55
C LEU A 94 -1.16 -9.03 7.09
N LYS A 95 -2.09 -9.99 7.11
CA LYS A 95 -3.43 -9.78 7.67
C LYS A 95 -3.37 -9.28 9.11
N SER A 96 -2.55 -9.91 9.95
CA SER A 96 -2.36 -9.53 11.35
C SER A 96 -1.75 -8.12 11.49
N THR A 97 -0.85 -7.74 10.58
CA THR A 97 -0.24 -6.40 10.53
C THR A 97 -1.29 -5.34 10.22
N VAL A 98 -2.19 -5.60 9.26
CA VAL A 98 -3.31 -4.71 8.91
C VAL A 98 -4.33 -4.62 10.04
N ASP A 99 -4.64 -5.73 10.70
CA ASP A 99 -5.54 -5.77 11.86
C ASP A 99 -4.98 -4.96 13.04
N LEU A 100 -3.66 -5.03 13.25
CA LEU A 100 -2.97 -4.22 14.27
C LEU A 100 -3.00 -2.73 13.92
N LEU A 101 -2.69 -2.34 12.68
CA LEU A 101 -2.77 -0.94 12.22
C LEU A 101 -4.19 -0.38 12.40
N THR A 102 -5.18 -1.18 12.02
CA THR A 102 -6.60 -0.84 12.16
C THR A 102 -6.99 -0.66 13.63
N SER A 103 -6.57 -1.59 14.49
CA SER A 103 -6.80 -1.52 15.93
C SER A 103 -6.18 -0.26 16.56
N ILE A 104 -4.95 0.09 16.16
CA ILE A 104 -4.28 1.32 16.59
C ILE A 104 -5.05 2.55 16.13
N THR A 105 -5.49 2.58 14.87
CA THR A 105 -6.25 3.71 14.30
C THR A 105 -7.61 3.89 15.01
N PHE A 106 -8.32 2.79 15.29
CA PHE A 106 -9.56 2.82 16.08
C PHE A 106 -9.33 3.29 17.51
N PHE A 107 -8.25 2.83 18.16
CA PHE A 107 -7.89 3.28 19.50
C PHE A 107 -7.66 4.80 19.55
N ARG A 108 -6.94 5.37 18.56
CA ARG A 108 -6.74 6.82 18.45
C ARG A 108 -8.06 7.58 18.32
N MET A 109 -8.99 7.07 17.53
CA MET A 109 -10.29 7.70 17.31
C MET A 109 -11.24 7.60 18.50
N LYS A 110 -11.27 6.46 19.19
CA LYS A 110 -12.26 6.18 20.26
C LYS A 110 -11.75 6.47 21.67
N VAL A 111 -10.45 6.42 21.91
CA VAL A 111 -9.87 6.53 23.27
C VAL A 111 -9.07 7.82 23.45
N LEU A 112 -8.35 8.27 22.42
CA LEU A 112 -7.57 9.50 22.51
C LEU A 112 -8.35 10.75 22.10
N GLU A 113 -9.56 10.60 21.55
CA GLU A 113 -10.46 11.68 21.10
C GLU A 113 -9.74 12.74 20.24
N LEU A 114 -8.74 12.31 19.46
CA LEU A 114 -8.03 13.18 18.54
C LEU A 114 -9.04 13.81 17.56
N ALA A 115 -8.91 15.12 17.33
CA ALA A 115 -9.71 15.80 16.31
C ALA A 115 -9.32 15.25 14.92
N SER A 116 -10.23 14.50 14.30
CA SER A 116 -10.14 14.04 12.89
C SER A 116 -8.97 13.09 12.54
N PRO A 117 -8.79 11.94 13.20
CA PRO A 117 -7.81 10.95 12.78
C PRO A 117 -8.17 10.39 11.39
N PRO A 118 -7.17 10.09 10.53
CA PRO A 118 -7.41 9.51 9.23
C PRO A 118 -8.12 8.16 9.38
N ARG A 119 -9.16 7.92 8.57
CA ARG A 119 -9.88 6.64 8.56
C ARG A 119 -8.91 5.50 8.25
N ALA A 120 -9.03 4.38 8.97
CA ALA A 120 -8.14 3.24 8.80
C ALA A 120 -8.15 2.70 7.36
N SER A 121 -9.32 2.68 6.70
CA SER A 121 -9.48 2.32 5.30
C SER A 121 -8.62 3.19 4.37
N ASN A 122 -8.64 4.51 4.56
CA ASN A 122 -7.80 5.45 3.79
C ASN A 122 -6.32 5.18 4.00
N VAL A 123 -5.90 4.93 5.25
CA VAL A 123 -4.49 4.65 5.56
C VAL A 123 -4.03 3.37 4.85
N VAL A 124 -4.82 2.28 4.92
CA VAL A 124 -4.50 1.01 4.26
C VAL A 124 -4.51 1.16 2.74
N SER A 125 -5.47 1.91 2.18
CA SER A 125 -5.57 2.20 0.75
C SER A 125 -4.33 2.95 0.23
N GLU A 126 -3.89 4.00 0.93
CA GLU A 126 -2.69 4.75 0.55
C GLU A 126 -1.40 3.92 0.67
N CYS A 127 -1.28 3.07 1.69
CA CYS A 127 -0.17 2.12 1.77
C CYS A 127 -0.18 1.13 0.61
N ALA A 128 -1.33 0.55 0.28
CA ALA A 128 -1.45 -0.37 -0.85
C ALA A 128 -1.13 0.30 -2.18
N LYS A 129 -1.60 1.53 -2.38
CA LYS A 129 -1.30 2.35 -3.56
C LYS A 129 0.19 2.67 -3.66
N ALA A 130 0.84 3.04 -2.56
CA ALA A 130 2.29 3.25 -2.53
C ALA A 130 3.05 1.99 -2.93
N CYS A 131 2.65 0.82 -2.41
CA CYS A 131 3.22 -0.46 -2.81
C CYS A 131 3.04 -0.72 -4.31
N MET A 132 1.89 -0.36 -4.89
CA MET A 132 1.61 -0.49 -6.34
C MET A 132 2.49 0.42 -7.17
N GLN A 133 2.66 1.68 -6.76
CA GLN A 133 3.55 2.62 -7.43
C GLN A 133 4.99 2.13 -7.42
N SER A 134 5.49 1.64 -6.29
CA SER A 134 6.83 1.05 -6.22
C SER A 134 6.93 -0.20 -7.08
N THR A 135 5.94 -1.10 -7.03
CA THR A 135 5.92 -2.32 -7.87
C THR A 135 6.01 -1.99 -9.36
N TYR A 136 5.27 -0.98 -9.81
CA TYR A 136 5.29 -0.51 -11.20
C TYR A 136 6.70 -0.10 -11.64
N GLN A 137 7.38 0.74 -10.85
CA GLN A 137 8.73 1.20 -11.17
C GLN A 137 9.71 0.02 -11.27
N LEU A 138 9.65 -0.92 -10.31
CA LEU A 138 10.51 -2.09 -10.32
C LEU A 138 10.30 -2.99 -11.54
N LEU A 139 9.03 -3.20 -11.94
CA LEU A 139 8.71 -3.97 -13.13
C LEU A 139 9.18 -3.24 -14.39
N PHE A 140 9.02 -1.92 -14.45
CA PHE A 140 9.41 -1.10 -15.60
C PHE A 140 10.93 -1.15 -15.80
N ASP A 141 11.69 -0.95 -14.73
CA ASP A 141 13.16 -1.03 -14.74
C ASP A 141 13.63 -2.43 -15.17
N SER A 142 13.06 -3.47 -14.57
CA SER A 142 13.37 -4.87 -14.93
C SER A 142 13.05 -5.19 -16.40
N CYS A 143 11.96 -4.62 -16.94
CA CYS A 143 11.59 -4.79 -18.34
C CYS A 143 12.54 -4.02 -19.26
N CYS A 144 13.00 -2.82 -18.86
CA CYS A 144 13.96 -2.03 -19.60
C CYS A 144 15.31 -2.74 -19.75
N GLU A 145 15.76 -3.46 -18.72
CA GLU A 145 16.97 -4.28 -18.76
C GLU A 145 16.90 -5.40 -19.81
N GLN A 146 15.69 -5.92 -20.09
CA GLN A 146 15.46 -6.97 -21.10
C GLN A 146 15.30 -6.40 -22.53
N GLY A 147 15.00 -5.11 -22.64
CA GLY A 147 14.84 -4.41 -23.92
C GLY A 147 14.09 -3.11 -23.74
N ALA A 148 14.82 -1.99 -23.68
CA ALA A 148 14.24 -0.67 -23.45
C ALA A 148 13.18 -0.28 -24.51
N PRO A 149 12.20 0.57 -24.16
CA PRO A 149 11.23 1.10 -25.11
C PRO A 149 11.94 1.81 -26.27
N SER A 150 11.59 1.45 -27.51
CA SER A 150 12.14 2.06 -28.72
C SER A 150 11.06 2.80 -29.51
N SER A 151 11.49 3.81 -30.27
CA SER A 151 10.61 4.54 -31.20
C SER A 151 10.20 3.70 -32.42
N GLU A 152 10.81 2.53 -32.61
CA GLU A 152 10.60 1.66 -33.77
C GLU A 152 9.72 0.44 -33.45
N SER A 153 9.49 0.15 -32.17
CA SER A 153 8.75 -1.04 -31.74
C SER A 153 7.92 -0.78 -30.48
N VAL A 154 6.66 -1.20 -30.52
CA VAL A 154 5.75 -1.19 -29.36
C VAL A 154 5.78 -2.48 -28.54
N ARG A 155 6.66 -3.42 -28.88
CA ARG A 155 6.72 -4.75 -28.24
C ARG A 155 6.98 -4.65 -26.74
N PHE A 156 7.90 -3.77 -26.32
CA PHE A 156 8.19 -3.50 -24.92
C PHE A 156 6.92 -3.25 -24.10
N TRP A 157 6.04 -2.39 -24.61
CA TRP A 157 4.81 -2.00 -23.92
C TRP A 157 3.80 -3.15 -23.81
N PHE A 158 3.75 -4.07 -24.78
CA PHE A 158 2.93 -5.27 -24.68
C PHE A 158 3.49 -6.28 -23.67
N ASP A 159 4.81 -6.52 -23.68
CA ASP A 159 5.46 -7.41 -22.72
C ASP A 159 5.35 -6.85 -21.29
N PHE A 160 5.49 -5.52 -21.13
CA PHE A 160 5.30 -4.83 -19.87
C PHE A 160 3.86 -4.91 -19.35
N LEU A 161 2.88 -4.76 -20.25
CA LEU A 161 1.47 -4.95 -19.91
C LEU A 161 1.19 -6.36 -19.37
N ASP A 162 1.78 -7.40 -19.97
CA ASP A 162 1.64 -8.78 -19.47
C ASP A 162 2.22 -8.95 -18.05
N TYR A 163 3.30 -8.25 -17.70
CA TYR A 163 3.80 -8.23 -16.33
C TYR A 163 2.86 -7.51 -15.36
N MET A 164 2.33 -6.36 -15.75
CA MET A 164 1.34 -5.62 -14.95
C MET A 164 0.08 -6.45 -14.68
N MET A 165 -0.41 -7.16 -15.70
CA MET A 165 -1.61 -7.99 -15.61
C MET A 165 -1.45 -9.11 -14.57
N ARG A 166 -0.27 -9.73 -14.48
CA ARG A 166 0.04 -10.74 -13.44
C ARG A 166 0.00 -10.13 -12.04
N VAL A 167 0.54 -8.93 -11.86
CA VAL A 167 0.48 -8.23 -10.56
C VAL A 167 -0.94 -7.86 -10.16
N ILE A 168 -1.77 -7.40 -11.10
CA ILE A 168 -3.19 -7.10 -10.83
C ILE A 168 -3.94 -8.36 -10.39
N GLU A 169 -3.65 -9.50 -11.03
CA GLU A 169 -4.28 -10.77 -10.66
C GLU A 169 -3.83 -11.27 -9.28
N ASP A 170 -2.54 -11.16 -8.95
CA ASP A 170 -2.04 -11.45 -7.59
C ASP A 170 -2.69 -10.53 -6.54
N ASP A 171 -2.86 -9.25 -6.86
CA ASP A 171 -3.50 -8.27 -5.98
C ASP A 171 -4.97 -8.60 -5.71
N ARG A 172 -5.65 -9.11 -6.73
CA ARG A 172 -7.04 -9.55 -6.62
C ARG A 172 -7.17 -10.85 -5.83
N THR A 173 -6.36 -11.86 -6.16
CA THR A 173 -6.58 -13.24 -5.70
C THR A 173 -5.76 -13.62 -4.47
N VAL A 174 -4.54 -13.09 -4.34
CA VAL A 174 -3.61 -13.43 -3.26
C VAL A 174 -3.65 -12.40 -2.14
N TYR A 175 -3.49 -11.11 -2.47
CA TYR A 175 -3.43 -10.05 -1.45
C TYR A 175 -4.80 -9.54 -1.02
N GLY A 176 -5.79 -9.55 -1.92
CA GLY A 176 -7.17 -9.16 -1.65
C GLY A 176 -7.75 -9.78 -0.36
N PRO A 177 -7.67 -11.11 -0.15
CA PRO A 177 -8.13 -11.76 1.08
C PRO A 177 -7.42 -11.30 2.36
N SER A 178 -6.16 -10.85 2.26
CA SER A 178 -5.36 -10.41 3.41
C SER A 178 -5.63 -8.94 3.80
N LEU A 179 -6.10 -8.14 2.85
CA LEU A 179 -6.41 -6.71 2.96
C LEU A 179 -7.94 -6.43 2.96
N ASN A 180 -8.73 -7.40 3.42
CA ASN A 180 -10.19 -7.40 3.33
C ASN A 180 -10.94 -6.78 4.53
N GLN A 181 -10.26 -5.99 5.36
CA GLN A 181 -10.86 -5.38 6.56
C GLN A 181 -11.96 -4.36 6.22
N PHE A 182 -11.95 -3.81 4.99
CA PHE A 182 -12.88 -2.78 4.52
C PHE A 182 -13.44 -3.10 3.12
N PRO A 183 -14.17 -4.21 2.92
CA PRO A 183 -14.51 -4.70 1.57
C PRO A 183 -15.45 -3.78 0.78
N GLN A 184 -16.19 -2.90 1.47
CA GLN A 184 -17.04 -1.87 0.83
C GLN A 184 -16.26 -0.62 0.43
N GLU A 185 -15.11 -0.35 1.05
CA GLU A 185 -14.31 0.87 0.84
C GLU A 185 -13.01 0.60 0.06
N LEU A 186 -12.48 -0.62 0.14
CA LEU A 186 -11.22 -1.03 -0.46
C LEU A 186 -11.37 -2.37 -1.17
N ASN A 187 -11.23 -2.32 -2.49
CA ASN A 187 -11.01 -3.49 -3.33
C ASN A 187 -9.59 -3.41 -3.92
N VAL A 188 -8.71 -4.30 -3.47
CA VAL A 188 -7.27 -4.26 -3.83
C VAL A 188 -7.07 -4.45 -5.34
N GLY A 189 -7.84 -5.34 -5.97
CA GLY A 189 -7.74 -5.56 -7.42
C GLY A 189 -8.13 -4.31 -8.22
N HIS A 190 -9.22 -3.64 -7.83
CA HIS A 190 -9.64 -2.39 -8.47
C HIS A 190 -8.64 -1.26 -8.24
N LEU A 191 -8.12 -1.13 -7.01
CA LEU A 191 -7.10 -0.14 -6.68
C LEU A 191 -5.81 -0.38 -7.48
N SER A 192 -5.40 -1.65 -7.63
CA SER A 192 -4.23 -2.05 -8.42
C SER A 192 -4.40 -1.70 -9.89
N ALA A 193 -5.51 -2.11 -10.49
CA ALA A 193 -5.82 -1.81 -11.88
C ALA A 193 -5.81 -0.30 -12.15
N GLY A 194 -6.50 0.49 -11.32
CA GLY A 194 -6.55 1.96 -11.48
C GLY A 194 -5.19 2.63 -11.32
N THR A 195 -4.40 2.21 -10.32
CA THR A 195 -3.08 2.79 -10.04
C THR A 195 -2.08 2.45 -11.13
N LEU A 196 -1.92 1.17 -11.45
CA LEU A 196 -0.95 0.69 -12.44
C LEU A 196 -1.30 1.21 -13.84
N TRP A 197 -2.58 1.24 -14.20
CA TRP A 197 -3.03 1.81 -15.47
C TRP A 197 -2.70 3.29 -15.61
N THR A 198 -2.89 4.06 -14.54
CA THR A 198 -2.60 5.50 -14.56
C THR A 198 -1.13 5.78 -14.84
N LEU A 199 -0.22 5.00 -14.21
CA LEU A 199 1.23 5.10 -14.43
C LEU A 199 1.60 4.66 -15.85
N TYR A 200 1.12 3.50 -16.30
CA TYR A 200 1.34 2.99 -17.65
C TYR A 200 0.89 3.98 -18.73
N LYS A 201 -0.31 4.55 -18.59
CA LYS A 201 -0.83 5.52 -19.55
C LYS A 201 0.04 6.79 -19.59
N MET A 202 0.56 7.23 -18.45
CA MET A 202 1.42 8.39 -18.36
C MET A 202 2.74 8.15 -19.11
N ASP A 203 3.41 7.02 -18.85
CA ASP A 203 4.69 6.71 -19.49
C ASP A 203 4.52 6.39 -20.98
N LEU A 204 3.47 5.66 -21.34
CA LEU A 204 3.13 5.38 -22.73
C LEU A 204 2.86 6.69 -23.49
N LYS A 205 2.15 7.65 -22.88
CA LYS A 205 1.92 8.96 -23.50
C LYS A 205 3.24 9.69 -23.73
N MET A 206 4.12 9.77 -22.72
CA MET A 206 5.42 10.43 -22.85
C MET A 206 6.28 9.77 -23.94
N ALA A 207 6.26 8.44 -24.06
CA ALA A 207 7.01 7.73 -25.09
C ALA A 207 6.41 7.85 -26.50
N LEU A 208 5.09 7.98 -26.62
CA LEU A 208 4.37 8.05 -27.90
C LEU A 208 4.06 9.47 -28.37
N GLU A 209 4.52 10.52 -27.68
CA GLU A 209 4.35 11.91 -28.14
C GLU A 209 4.91 12.18 -29.55
N GLY A 210 5.72 11.26 -30.11
CA GLY A 210 6.15 11.26 -31.52
C GLY A 210 5.44 10.30 -32.50
N ILE A 211 4.59 9.35 -32.04
CA ILE A 211 4.08 8.23 -32.88
C ILE A 211 2.55 8.13 -32.80
N CYS A 212 1.86 9.00 -33.54
CA CYS A 212 0.41 9.23 -33.46
C CYS A 212 -0.49 8.01 -33.79
N LYS A 213 -0.01 7.04 -34.60
CA LYS A 213 -0.83 5.92 -35.11
C LYS A 213 -0.94 4.71 -34.16
N LEU A 214 0.05 4.47 -33.30
CA LEU A 214 0.07 3.31 -32.38
C LEU A 214 -0.76 3.52 -31.11
N ARG A 215 -0.98 4.79 -30.75
CA ARG A 215 -1.77 5.22 -29.58
C ARG A 215 -3.19 4.66 -29.56
N ASN A 216 -3.87 4.64 -30.72
CA ASN A 216 -5.29 4.22 -30.79
C ASN A 216 -5.43 2.68 -30.73
N ALA A 217 -4.56 1.94 -31.41
CA ALA A 217 -4.61 0.47 -31.42
C ALA A 217 -4.30 -0.15 -30.04
N MET A 218 -3.42 0.49 -29.26
CA MET A 218 -3.15 0.09 -27.89
C MET A 218 -4.30 0.47 -26.95
N ALA A 219 -4.91 1.65 -27.13
CA ALA A 219 -6.05 2.07 -26.32
C ALA A 219 -7.22 1.08 -26.40
N ASP A 220 -7.54 0.57 -27.59
CA ASP A 220 -8.66 -0.36 -27.79
C ASP A 220 -8.40 -1.74 -27.18
N ARG A 221 -7.19 -2.30 -27.37
CA ARG A 221 -6.83 -3.61 -26.80
C ARG A 221 -6.79 -3.58 -25.28
N ILE A 222 -6.36 -2.45 -24.72
CA ILE A 222 -6.26 -2.31 -23.27
C ILE A 222 -7.61 -1.94 -22.63
N ALA A 223 -8.44 -1.12 -23.30
CA ALA A 223 -9.83 -0.90 -22.88
C ALA A 223 -10.63 -2.21 -22.84
N TRP A 224 -10.41 -3.09 -23.82
CA TRP A 224 -11.02 -4.42 -23.83
C TRP A 224 -10.51 -5.30 -22.68
N GLN A 225 -9.20 -5.33 -22.41
CA GLN A 225 -8.64 -6.11 -21.31
C GLN A 225 -9.07 -5.61 -19.92
N LEU A 226 -9.18 -4.29 -19.72
CA LEU A 226 -9.68 -3.69 -18.49
C LEU A 226 -11.18 -3.99 -18.26
N SER A 227 -11.98 -3.98 -19.32
CA SER A 227 -13.40 -4.38 -19.29
C SER A 227 -13.56 -5.84 -18.84
N VAL A 228 -12.68 -6.73 -19.34
CA VAL A 228 -12.67 -8.16 -18.98
C VAL A 228 -12.21 -8.40 -17.53
N LEU A 229 -11.20 -7.66 -17.03
CA LEU A 229 -10.66 -7.83 -15.68
C LEU A 229 -11.59 -7.31 -14.58
N LEU A 230 -12.24 -6.17 -14.80
CA LEU A 230 -12.96 -5.44 -13.74
C LEU A 230 -14.44 -5.81 -13.63
N HIS A 231 -15.04 -6.52 -14.60
CA HIS A 231 -16.51 -6.60 -14.74
C HIS A 231 -17.17 -5.20 -14.69
N VAL A 232 -16.41 -4.15 -15.00
CA VAL A 232 -16.89 -2.78 -15.02
C VAL A 232 -17.27 -2.50 -16.46
N GLN A 233 -18.58 -2.34 -16.69
CA GLN A 233 -19.12 -1.77 -17.91
C GLN A 233 -18.31 -0.51 -18.22
N ALA A 234 -17.74 -0.42 -19.42
CA ALA A 234 -17.03 0.79 -19.87
C ALA A 234 -17.90 2.02 -19.57
N PRO A 235 -17.34 3.14 -19.06
CA PRO A 235 -18.10 4.38 -19.03
C PRO A 235 -18.50 4.68 -20.48
N ALA A 236 -19.81 4.85 -20.68
CA ALA A 236 -20.34 5.30 -21.95
C ALA A 236 -19.81 6.72 -22.20
N ASP A 237 -19.13 6.83 -23.35
CA ASP A 237 -18.77 8.03 -24.13
C ASP A 237 -17.76 9.04 -23.56
#